data_AF-A0A137Q906-F1
#
_entry.id   AF-A0A137Q906-F1
#
_cell.length_a   1.000
_cell.length_b   1.000
_cell.length_c   1.000
_cell.angle_alpha   90.00
_cell.angle_beta   90.00
_cell.angle_gamma   90.00
#
_symmetry.space_group_name_H-M   'P 1'
#
loop_
_entity.id
_entity.type
_entity.pdbx_description
1 polymer ?
#
loop_
_entity_poly.entity_id
_entity_poly.type
_entity_poly.pdbx_seq_one_letter_code
_entity_poly.pdbx_strand_id
1 'polypeptide(L)'
;MILVGVLRHYVLVLLQNKPKPQTRAQIREQRALTRSQLLRATASHSPLASPFYHTISQNLKQAFVDGVYLKDGPPVPKKTTTKGNGEADEIELPQPPSLFSDPSQMDNMMSQFKTQTVVMIPQMVIMGWVNFFFSGFVAIKLPFPLTLGFKPMMQRGISTPDMDTRWVSSLSWYFLNFFGLNGVYRLLLGNEDTGVDWQQMSGMPNMTASAPAVPQDYNKLFKQEKENLEFDEGFYKWIGEDVEERVLRKYAKLPPVAS
;
A
#
# COMPACT_ATOMS: atom_id res chain seq x y z
N MET A 1 -18.20 23.09 -5.22
CA MET A 1 -17.04 22.21 -4.98
C MET A 1 -17.06 21.60 -3.59
N ILE A 2 -17.16 22.39 -2.52
CA ILE A 2 -17.19 21.88 -1.13
C ILE A 2 -18.28 20.81 -0.91
N LEU A 3 -19.56 21.11 -1.19
CA LEU A 3 -20.66 20.15 -1.00
C LEU A 3 -20.48 18.86 -1.81
N VAL A 4 -19.89 18.96 -3.00
CA VAL A 4 -19.64 17.81 -3.87
C VAL A 4 -18.53 16.93 -3.28
N GLY A 5 -17.47 17.53 -2.72
CA GLY A 5 -16.43 16.80 -2.00
C GLY A 5 -16.96 16.12 -0.73
N VAL A 6 -17.81 16.80 0.02
CA VAL A 6 -18.47 16.23 1.22
C VAL A 6 -19.39 15.08 0.84
N LEU A 7 -20.24 15.24 -0.17
CA LEU A 7 -21.11 14.17 -0.67
C LEU A 7 -20.31 12.98 -1.14
N ARG A 8 -19.23 13.21 -1.90
CA ARG A 8 -18.33 12.15 -2.35
C ARG A 8 -17.72 11.38 -1.18
N HIS A 9 -17.23 12.06 -0.16
CA HIS A 9 -16.67 11.42 1.03
C HIS A 9 -17.70 10.51 1.71
N TYR A 10 -18.92 10.98 1.95
CA TYR A 10 -19.96 10.13 2.54
C TYR A 10 -20.38 8.97 1.64
N VAL A 11 -20.47 9.18 0.33
CA VAL A 11 -20.73 8.09 -0.63
C VAL A 11 -19.61 7.04 -0.59
N LEU A 12 -18.35 7.46 -0.48
CA LEU A 12 -17.22 6.54 -0.35
C LEU A 12 -17.30 5.75 0.95
N VAL A 13 -17.55 6.40 2.09
CA VAL A 13 -17.73 5.73 3.38
C VAL A 13 -18.89 4.72 3.33
N LEU A 14 -20.00 5.06 2.68
CA LEU A 14 -21.13 4.15 2.51
C LEU A 14 -20.84 2.96 1.58
N LEU A 15 -19.95 3.15 0.61
CA LEU A 15 -19.55 2.12 -0.35
C LEU A 15 -18.36 1.28 0.13
N GLN A 16 -17.70 1.66 1.22
CA GLN A 16 -16.68 0.84 1.86
C GLN A 16 -17.33 -0.45 2.36
N ASN A 17 -16.96 -1.57 1.72
CA ASN A 17 -17.34 -2.88 2.20
C ASN A 17 -16.65 -3.16 3.53
N LYS A 18 -17.39 -3.74 4.49
CA LYS A 18 -16.76 -4.27 5.70
C LYS A 18 -15.70 -5.31 5.30
N PRO A 19 -14.49 -5.29 5.88
CA PRO A 19 -13.49 -6.31 5.62
C PRO A 19 -14.09 -7.70 5.84
N LYS A 20 -13.97 -8.59 4.85
CA LYS A 20 -14.47 -9.97 4.99
C LYS A 20 -13.76 -10.63 6.17
N PRO A 21 -14.48 -11.32 7.08
CA PRO A 21 -13.84 -12.02 8.18
C PRO A 21 -12.96 -13.13 7.60
N GLN A 22 -11.65 -13.02 7.82
CA GLN A 22 -10.70 -14.05 7.41
C GLN A 22 -10.86 -15.29 8.30
N THR A 23 -10.61 -16.47 7.73
CA THR A 23 -10.61 -17.70 8.53
C THR A 23 -9.46 -17.68 9.54
N ARG A 24 -9.64 -18.34 10.70
CA ARG A 24 -8.61 -18.42 11.74
C ARG A 24 -7.27 -18.95 11.20
N ALA A 25 -7.33 -19.91 10.27
CA ALA A 25 -6.16 -20.49 9.63
C ALA A 25 -5.40 -19.46 8.77
N GLN A 26 -6.09 -18.67 7.95
CA GLN A 26 -5.49 -17.58 7.16
C GLN A 26 -4.88 -16.48 8.04
N ILE A 27 -5.58 -16.09 9.10
CA ILE A 27 -5.05 -15.10 10.04
C ILE A 27 -3.77 -15.64 10.67
N ARG A 28 -3.74 -16.93 11.05
CA ARG A 28 -2.58 -17.56 11.65
C ARG A 28 -1.39 -17.58 10.67
N GLU A 29 -1.59 -17.91 9.40
CA GLU A 29 -0.55 -17.83 8.36
C GLU A 29 0.04 -16.42 8.26
N GLN A 30 -0.82 -15.41 8.12
CA GLN A 30 -0.41 -14.01 7.98
C GLN A 30 0.32 -13.51 9.22
N ARG A 31 -0.17 -13.84 10.42
CA ARG A 31 0.43 -13.41 11.69
C ARG A 31 1.76 -14.09 11.96
N ALA A 32 1.93 -15.36 11.57
CA ALA A 32 3.21 -16.04 11.69
C ALA A 32 4.29 -15.35 10.83
N LEU A 33 3.94 -14.98 9.60
CA LEU A 33 4.82 -14.21 8.71
C LEU A 33 5.10 -12.80 9.24
N THR A 34 4.09 -12.10 9.76
CA THR A 34 4.28 -10.77 10.34
C THR A 34 5.21 -10.83 11.56
N ARG A 35 5.09 -11.89 12.36
CA ARG A 35 5.93 -12.11 13.54
C ARG A 35 7.39 -12.33 13.18
N SER A 36 7.69 -13.12 12.15
CA SER A 36 9.06 -13.30 11.69
C SER A 36 9.64 -12.02 11.10
N GLN A 37 8.86 -11.28 10.29
CA GLN A 37 9.28 -9.99 9.75
C GLN A 37 9.59 -8.98 10.86
N LEU A 38 8.79 -8.94 11.92
CA LEU A 38 9.06 -8.09 13.07
C LEU A 38 10.36 -8.51 13.77
N LEU A 39 10.57 -9.82 13.98
CA LEU A 39 11.78 -10.34 14.61
C LEU A 39 13.03 -9.89 13.83
N ARG A 40 12.99 -10.04 12.51
CA ARG A 40 14.03 -9.59 11.57
C ARG A 40 14.25 -8.09 11.62
N ALA A 41 13.18 -7.29 11.56
CA ALA A 41 13.26 -5.83 11.64
C ALA A 41 13.90 -5.35 12.95
N THR A 42 13.75 -6.13 14.03
CA THR A 42 14.35 -5.83 15.34
C THR A 42 15.70 -6.51 15.58
N ALA A 43 16.26 -7.27 14.65
CA ALA A 43 17.48 -8.07 14.89
C ALA A 43 18.68 -7.21 15.32
N SER A 44 18.89 -6.07 14.68
CA SER A 44 20.01 -5.14 14.95
C SER A 44 19.91 -4.40 16.28
N HIS A 45 18.69 -4.22 16.80
CA HIS A 45 18.41 -3.53 18.06
C HIS A 45 17.33 -4.29 18.84
N SER A 46 17.63 -5.55 19.12
CA SER A 46 16.63 -6.45 19.68
C SER A 46 16.37 -6.10 21.15
N PRO A 47 15.10 -6.01 21.58
CA PRO A 47 14.76 -5.89 22.99
C PRO A 47 14.91 -7.22 23.74
N LEU A 48 14.92 -8.34 23.00
CA LEU A 48 15.00 -9.70 23.53
C LEU A 48 16.44 -10.05 23.85
N ALA A 49 16.69 -10.62 25.03
CA ALA A 49 17.98 -11.19 25.37
C ALA A 49 18.30 -12.42 24.49
N SER A 50 19.59 -12.71 24.34
CA SER A 50 20.10 -13.73 23.41
C SER A 50 19.36 -15.08 23.47
N PRO A 51 19.14 -15.71 24.65
CA PRO A 51 18.48 -17.02 24.68
C PRO A 51 17.03 -16.97 24.19
N PHE A 52 16.31 -15.88 24.44
CA PHE A 52 14.91 -15.75 23.99
C PHE A 52 14.82 -15.49 22.49
N TYR A 53 15.72 -14.67 21.95
CA TYR A 53 15.75 -14.41 20.52
C TYR A 53 16.03 -15.70 19.73
N HIS A 54 17.07 -16.44 20.10
CA HIS A 54 17.46 -17.67 19.41
C HIS A 54 16.41 -18.80 19.55
N THR A 55 15.76 -18.93 20.71
CA THR A 55 14.70 -19.94 20.88
C THR A 55 13.46 -19.61 20.04
N ILE A 56 13.07 -18.33 19.97
CA ILE A 56 11.94 -17.89 19.13
C ILE A 56 12.27 -18.07 17.65
N SER A 57 13.47 -17.68 17.22
CA SER A 57 13.88 -17.80 15.83
C SER A 57 13.97 -19.27 15.39
N GLN A 58 14.55 -20.14 16.21
CA GLN A 58 14.61 -21.59 15.95
C GLN A 58 13.21 -22.23 15.90
N ASN A 59 12.32 -21.87 16.83
CA ASN A 59 10.94 -22.37 16.84
C ASN A 59 10.18 -21.94 15.58
N LEU A 60 10.33 -20.68 15.15
CA LEU A 60 9.70 -20.19 13.92
C LEU A 60 10.26 -20.88 12.68
N LYS A 61 11.57 -21.09 12.60
CA LYS A 61 12.20 -21.84 11.51
C LYS A 61 11.66 -23.27 11.42
N GLN A 62 11.57 -23.97 12.55
CA GLN A 62 10.99 -25.32 12.61
C GLN A 62 9.52 -25.30 12.18
N ALA A 63 8.72 -24.39 12.72
CA ALA A 63 7.30 -24.30 12.39
C ALA A 63 7.02 -23.94 10.91
N PHE A 64 7.93 -23.21 10.26
CA PHE A 64 7.88 -22.94 8.81
C PHE A 64 8.26 -24.15 7.96
N VAL A 65 9.22 -24.98 8.42
CA VAL A 65 9.57 -26.25 7.77
C VAL A 65 8.43 -27.26 7.92
N ASP A 66 7.92 -27.42 9.13
CA ASP A 66 6.83 -28.35 9.46
C ASP A 66 5.50 -27.92 8.83
N GLY A 67 5.41 -26.67 8.38
CA GLY A 67 4.22 -26.10 7.80
C GLY A 67 3.03 -26.02 8.76
N VAL A 68 3.30 -25.97 10.06
CA VAL A 68 2.28 -25.90 11.12
C VAL A 68 1.35 -24.72 10.93
N TYR A 69 1.89 -23.62 10.38
CA TYR A 69 1.14 -22.39 10.17
C TYR A 69 0.34 -22.36 8.87
N LEU A 70 0.61 -23.24 7.89
CA LEU A 70 -0.16 -23.28 6.64
C LEU A 70 -1.64 -23.59 6.90
N LYS A 71 -2.51 -23.01 6.08
CA LYS A 71 -3.97 -23.16 6.07
C LYS A 71 -4.38 -24.53 5.57
N ASP A 72 -3.60 -25.08 4.64
CA ASP A 72 -3.79 -26.43 4.11
C ASP A 72 -3.17 -27.53 5.00
N GLY A 73 -2.61 -27.14 6.16
CA GLY A 73 -1.90 -28.01 7.09
C GLY A 73 -0.45 -28.29 6.68
N PRO A 74 0.27 -29.13 7.45
CA PRO A 74 1.64 -29.54 7.11
C PRO A 74 1.71 -30.05 5.67
N PRO A 75 2.76 -29.73 4.90
CA PRO A 75 2.92 -30.24 3.56
C PRO A 75 3.03 -31.76 3.62
N VAL A 76 1.91 -32.45 3.41
CA VAL A 76 1.93 -33.86 3.11
C VAL A 76 2.72 -33.98 1.80
N PRO A 77 3.78 -34.79 1.73
CA PRO A 77 4.41 -35.06 0.44
C PRO A 77 3.30 -35.53 -0.49
N LYS A 78 3.16 -34.88 -1.65
CA LYS A 78 2.17 -35.22 -2.67
C LYS A 78 2.07 -36.74 -2.72
N LYS A 79 0.93 -37.30 -2.30
CA LYS A 79 0.67 -38.71 -2.50
C LYS A 79 0.75 -38.93 -4.00
N THR A 80 1.82 -39.58 -4.42
CA THR A 80 1.90 -40.36 -5.65
C THR A 80 0.67 -41.26 -5.63
N THR A 81 -0.38 -40.81 -6.31
CA THR A 81 -1.50 -41.70 -6.62
C THR A 81 -0.96 -42.61 -7.71
N THR A 82 -0.46 -43.77 -7.30
CA THR A 82 -0.23 -44.89 -8.20
C THR A 82 -1.53 -45.18 -8.93
N LYS A 83 -1.60 -44.81 -10.20
CA LYS A 83 -2.29 -45.60 -11.22
C LYS A 83 -1.29 -45.79 -12.35
N GLY A 84 -1.04 -47.06 -12.64
CA GLY A 84 0.06 -47.51 -13.44
C GLY A 84 -0.03 -47.16 -14.92
N ASN A 85 1.12 -47.46 -15.53
CA ASN A 85 1.41 -47.67 -16.95
C ASN A 85 1.86 -46.43 -17.73
N GLY A 86 3.17 -46.44 -18.02
CA GLY A 86 3.68 -46.14 -19.35
C GLY A 86 4.02 -44.68 -19.64
N GLU A 87 5.33 -44.44 -19.76
CA GLU A 87 5.97 -43.52 -20.71
C GLU A 87 6.08 -42.01 -20.37
N ALA A 88 7.34 -41.60 -20.44
CA ALA A 88 7.91 -40.28 -20.74
C ALA A 88 7.79 -39.14 -19.72
N ASP A 89 8.96 -38.74 -19.22
CA ASP A 89 9.25 -37.48 -18.55
C ASP A 89 8.75 -36.28 -19.36
N GLU A 90 7.80 -35.51 -18.79
CA GLU A 90 7.59 -34.12 -19.16
C GLU A 90 7.87 -33.22 -17.95
N ILE A 91 8.87 -32.36 -18.13
CA ILE A 91 9.23 -31.27 -17.21
C ILE A 91 8.08 -30.26 -17.25
N GLU A 92 7.13 -30.38 -16.33
CA GLU A 92 6.07 -29.38 -16.14
C GLU A 92 6.70 -28.10 -15.55
N LEU A 93 6.97 -27.14 -16.43
CA LEU A 93 7.18 -25.74 -16.08
C LEU A 93 5.98 -25.26 -15.25
N PRO A 94 6.18 -24.58 -14.10
CA PRO A 94 5.09 -24.10 -13.27
C PRO A 94 4.35 -22.99 -14.02
N GLN A 95 3.25 -23.36 -14.69
CA GLN A 95 2.24 -22.44 -15.19
C GLN A 95 1.79 -21.56 -14.01
N PRO A 96 1.78 -20.23 -14.13
CA PRO A 96 1.32 -19.36 -13.06
C PRO A 96 -0.12 -19.76 -12.70
N PRO A 97 -0.40 -20.14 -11.44
CA PRO A 97 -1.74 -20.53 -11.03
C PRO A 97 -2.70 -19.41 -11.44
N SER A 98 -3.76 -19.81 -12.14
CA SER A 98 -4.71 -18.93 -12.81
C SER A 98 -5.26 -17.89 -11.84
N LEU A 99 -4.80 -16.64 -12.01
CA LEU A 99 -5.16 -15.42 -11.27
C LEU A 99 -6.69 -15.12 -11.24
N PHE A 100 -7.48 -15.85 -12.03
CA PHE A 100 -8.92 -15.66 -12.19
C PHE A 100 -9.77 -16.81 -11.62
N SER A 101 -9.15 -17.86 -11.06
CA SER A 101 -9.88 -19.05 -10.61
C SER A 101 -10.46 -18.95 -9.20
N ASP A 102 -10.13 -17.91 -8.44
CA ASP A 102 -10.54 -17.75 -7.05
C ASP A 102 -11.59 -16.63 -6.89
N PRO A 103 -12.88 -16.98 -6.69
CA PRO A 103 -13.98 -16.01 -6.55
C PRO A 103 -13.74 -14.95 -5.46
N SER A 104 -12.99 -15.31 -4.42
CA SER A 104 -12.67 -14.41 -3.31
C SER A 104 -11.69 -13.29 -3.69
N GLN A 105 -10.85 -13.52 -4.69
CA GLN A 105 -9.83 -12.56 -5.16
C GLN A 105 -10.41 -11.61 -6.21
N MET A 106 -11.29 -12.11 -7.07
CA MET A 106 -12.05 -11.28 -8.02
C MET A 106 -12.92 -10.27 -7.29
N ASP A 107 -13.55 -10.67 -6.17
CA ASP A 107 -14.31 -9.75 -5.30
C ASP A 107 -13.43 -8.65 -4.69
N ASN A 108 -12.21 -8.98 -4.26
CA ASN A 108 -11.28 -8.00 -3.69
C ASN A 108 -10.80 -7.03 -4.78
N MET A 109 -10.47 -7.53 -5.97
CA MET A 109 -10.13 -6.71 -7.14
C MET A 109 -11.30 -5.81 -7.57
N MET A 110 -12.52 -6.35 -7.62
CA MET A 110 -13.72 -5.60 -7.97
C MET A 110 -14.07 -4.55 -6.91
N SER A 111 -13.79 -4.82 -5.63
CA SER A 111 -13.97 -3.83 -4.56
C SER A 111 -12.98 -2.66 -4.68
N GLN A 112 -11.73 -2.93 -5.06
CA GLN A 112 -10.72 -1.90 -5.33
C GLN A 112 -11.08 -1.12 -6.60
N PHE A 113 -11.48 -1.81 -7.66
CA PHE A 113 -11.96 -1.19 -8.90
C PHE A 113 -13.18 -0.31 -8.65
N LYS A 114 -14.17 -0.78 -7.88
CA LYS A 114 -15.35 0.00 -7.50
C LYS A 114 -14.96 1.25 -6.72
N THR A 115 -14.06 1.12 -5.76
CA THR A 115 -13.57 2.25 -4.95
C THR A 115 -12.84 3.28 -5.84
N GLN A 116 -11.97 2.84 -6.75
CA GLN A 116 -11.28 3.71 -7.72
C GLN A 116 -12.26 4.38 -8.70
N THR A 117 -13.28 3.65 -9.13
CA THR A 117 -14.30 4.13 -10.08
C THR A 117 -15.17 5.22 -9.46
N VAL A 118 -15.57 5.06 -8.20
CA VAL A 118 -16.35 6.06 -7.44
C VAL A 118 -15.55 7.34 -7.21
N VAL A 119 -14.23 7.25 -7.20
CA VAL A 119 -13.31 8.40 -7.09
C VAL A 119 -13.16 9.11 -8.45
N MET A 120 -13.02 8.36 -9.54
CA MET A 120 -12.74 8.91 -10.88
C MET A 120 -13.97 9.47 -11.60
N ILE A 121 -15.10 8.76 -11.56
CA ILE A 121 -16.31 9.12 -12.34
C ILE A 121 -16.81 10.53 -12.00
N PRO A 122 -17.00 10.91 -10.72
CA PRO A 122 -17.51 12.23 -10.40
C PRO A 122 -16.59 13.34 -10.91
N GLN A 123 -15.27 13.14 -10.83
CA GLN A 123 -14.29 14.11 -11.30
C GLN A 123 -14.40 14.36 -12.81
N MET A 124 -14.56 13.29 -13.59
CA MET A 124 -14.71 13.37 -15.05
C MET A 124 -16.03 14.02 -15.45
N VAL A 125 -17.13 13.66 -14.78
CA VAL A 125 -18.46 14.24 -15.04
C VAL A 125 -18.48 15.73 -14.73
N ILE A 126 -17.93 16.16 -13.60
CA ILE A 126 -17.89 17.58 -13.23
C ILE A 126 -16.99 18.36 -14.18
N MET A 127 -15.83 17.80 -14.57
CA MET A 127 -14.94 18.43 -15.56
C MET A 127 -15.65 18.63 -16.91
N GLY A 128 -16.40 17.63 -17.38
CA GLY A 128 -17.21 17.73 -18.60
C GLY A 128 -18.36 18.73 -18.47
N TRP A 129 -19.04 18.73 -17.31
CA TRP A 129 -20.14 19.64 -17.03
C TRP A 129 -19.68 21.11 -16.98
N VAL A 130 -18.56 21.39 -16.33
CA VAL A 130 -17.94 22.74 -16.32
C VAL A 130 -17.51 23.15 -17.73
N ASN A 131 -16.94 22.23 -18.51
CA ASN A 131 -16.54 22.53 -19.89
C ASN A 131 -17.76 22.83 -20.79
N PHE A 132 -18.87 22.11 -20.65
CA PHE A 132 -20.05 22.31 -21.48
C PHE A 132 -20.82 23.60 -21.13
N PHE A 133 -21.09 23.84 -19.84
CA PHE A 133 -21.90 25.00 -19.42
C PHE A 133 -21.11 26.29 -19.28
N PHE A 134 -19.80 26.20 -19.01
CA PHE A 134 -18.99 27.35 -18.64
C PHE A 134 -17.78 27.59 -19.56
N SER A 135 -17.81 27.14 -20.82
CA SER A 135 -16.76 27.46 -21.80
C SER A 135 -16.92 28.87 -22.40
N GLY A 136 -15.83 29.46 -22.90
CA GLY A 136 -15.88 30.68 -23.71
C GLY A 136 -15.76 32.00 -22.96
N PHE A 137 -15.65 32.00 -21.64
CA PHE A 137 -15.53 33.25 -20.85
C PHE A 137 -14.40 33.22 -19.82
N VAL A 138 -14.01 34.42 -19.39
CA VAL A 138 -13.03 34.66 -18.34
C VAL A 138 -13.72 34.71 -16.99
N ALA A 139 -13.28 33.89 -16.03
CA ALA A 139 -13.91 33.78 -14.71
C ALA A 139 -13.31 34.75 -13.69
N ILE A 140 -11.98 34.78 -13.58
CA ILE A 140 -11.28 35.58 -12.55
C ILE A 140 -9.88 35.98 -13.01
N LYS A 141 -9.35 37.05 -12.42
CA LYS A 141 -7.96 37.50 -12.54
C LYS A 141 -7.18 37.09 -11.30
N LEU A 142 -6.09 36.34 -11.47
CA LEU A 142 -5.21 35.95 -10.37
C LEU A 142 -4.30 37.13 -9.92
N PRO A 143 -4.03 37.28 -8.61
CA PRO A 143 -3.24 38.38 -8.07
C PRO A 143 -1.72 38.18 -8.20
N PHE A 144 -1.26 37.09 -8.83
CA PHE A 144 0.14 36.77 -9.05
C PHE A 144 0.42 36.52 -10.54
N PRO A 145 1.62 36.86 -11.04
CA PRO A 145 2.01 36.58 -12.43
C PRO A 145 2.22 35.07 -12.65
N LEU A 146 1.72 34.52 -13.77
CA LEU A 146 1.95 33.13 -14.18
C LEU A 146 2.83 33.05 -15.43
N THR A 147 3.62 31.98 -15.53
CA THR A 147 4.45 31.71 -16.71
C THR A 147 3.60 31.32 -17.92
N LEU A 148 4.10 31.60 -19.14
CA LEU A 148 3.39 31.30 -20.39
C LEU A 148 3.12 29.80 -20.60
N GLY A 149 3.88 28.91 -19.95
CA GLY A 149 3.65 27.46 -20.03
C GLY A 149 2.29 27.02 -19.47
N PHE A 150 1.71 27.78 -18.54
CA PHE A 150 0.38 27.48 -18.00
C PHE A 150 -0.77 28.00 -18.89
N LYS A 151 -0.49 28.87 -19.86
CA LYS A 151 -1.49 29.51 -20.72
C LYS A 151 -2.48 28.52 -21.39
N PRO A 152 -2.04 27.45 -22.09
CA PRO A 152 -2.97 26.50 -22.71
C PRO A 152 -3.83 25.74 -21.68
N MET A 153 -3.39 25.63 -20.43
CA MET A 153 -4.12 25.00 -19.35
C MET A 153 -5.11 25.96 -18.68
N MET A 154 -4.71 27.22 -18.47
CA MET A 154 -5.49 28.24 -17.76
C MET A 154 -6.55 28.92 -18.63
N GLN A 155 -6.31 29.01 -19.94
CA GLN A 155 -7.19 29.69 -20.89
C GLN A 155 -7.88 28.71 -21.85
N ARG A 156 -7.97 27.43 -21.47
CA ARG A 156 -8.68 26.43 -22.27
C ARG A 156 -10.13 26.87 -22.48
N GLY A 157 -10.53 26.99 -23.75
CA GLY A 157 -11.86 27.45 -24.16
C GLY A 157 -11.96 28.94 -24.47
N ILE A 158 -10.85 29.69 -24.48
CA ILE A 158 -10.82 31.11 -24.85
C ILE A 158 -9.90 31.31 -26.06
N SER A 159 -10.41 31.91 -27.13
CA SER A 159 -9.67 32.09 -28.40
C SER A 159 -9.03 33.47 -28.52
N THR A 160 -8.31 33.93 -27.49
CA THR A 160 -7.65 35.25 -27.48
C THR A 160 -6.16 35.10 -27.15
N PRO A 161 -5.28 35.00 -28.17
CA PRO A 161 -3.86 34.71 -27.97
C PRO A 161 -3.08 35.84 -27.28
N ASP A 162 -3.56 37.08 -27.30
CA ASP A 162 -2.85 38.23 -26.71
C ASP A 162 -3.22 38.50 -25.24
N MET A 163 -4.08 37.66 -24.64
CA MET A 163 -4.53 37.85 -23.27
C MET A 163 -3.47 37.46 -22.23
N ASP A 164 -3.32 38.29 -21.19
CA ASP A 164 -2.44 38.05 -20.02
C ASP A 164 -2.81 36.71 -19.33
N THR A 165 -1.80 35.94 -18.92
CA THR A 165 -1.95 34.60 -18.30
C THR A 165 -2.64 34.64 -16.93
N ARG A 166 -2.77 35.83 -16.33
CA ARG A 166 -3.52 36.06 -15.10
C ARG A 166 -5.03 35.88 -15.26
N TRP A 167 -5.55 35.99 -16.48
CA TRP A 167 -6.95 35.77 -16.77
C TRP A 167 -7.21 34.28 -16.99
N VAL A 168 -8.09 33.74 -16.17
CA VAL A 168 -8.30 32.31 -16.03
C VAL A 168 -9.72 31.93 -16.48
N SER A 169 -9.84 30.82 -17.22
CA SER A 169 -11.13 30.26 -17.61
C SER A 169 -11.81 29.53 -16.44
N SER A 170 -13.11 29.32 -16.54
CA SER A 170 -13.90 28.57 -15.55
C SER A 170 -13.34 27.16 -15.24
N LEU A 171 -12.80 26.46 -16.25
CA LEU A 171 -12.24 25.12 -16.11
C LEU A 171 -10.98 25.12 -15.26
N SER A 172 -10.13 26.11 -15.45
CA SER A 172 -8.93 26.26 -14.65
C SER A 172 -9.24 26.72 -13.22
N TRP A 173 -10.23 27.60 -13.06
CA TRP A 173 -10.74 27.95 -11.73
C TRP A 173 -11.27 26.71 -10.98
N TYR A 174 -11.95 25.80 -11.69
CA TYR A 174 -12.34 24.50 -11.14
C TYR A 174 -11.13 23.67 -10.68
N PHE A 175 -10.09 23.53 -11.51
CA PHE A 175 -8.88 22.79 -11.13
C PHE A 175 -8.19 23.41 -9.91
N LEU A 176 -8.08 24.73 -9.85
CA LEU A 176 -7.51 25.43 -8.68
C LEU A 176 -8.29 25.12 -7.40
N ASN A 177 -9.62 25.16 -7.46
CA ASN A 177 -10.46 24.77 -6.32
C ASN A 177 -10.32 23.27 -6.00
N PHE A 178 -10.23 22.41 -7.01
CA PHE A 178 -10.09 20.97 -6.81
C PHE A 178 -8.80 20.62 -6.04
N PHE A 179 -7.67 21.21 -6.41
CA PHE A 179 -6.39 20.99 -5.73
C PHE A 179 -6.29 21.73 -4.39
N GLY A 180 -6.80 22.97 -4.31
CA GLY A 180 -6.67 23.82 -3.12
C GLY A 180 -7.60 23.44 -1.97
N LEU A 181 -8.74 22.78 -2.25
CA LEU A 181 -9.72 22.44 -1.22
C LEU A 181 -9.36 21.22 -0.37
N ASN A 182 -8.29 20.47 -0.69
CA ASN A 182 -7.86 19.32 0.10
C ASN A 182 -7.58 19.69 1.56
N GLY A 183 -6.88 20.81 1.80
CA GLY A 183 -6.66 21.30 3.17
C GLY A 183 -7.95 21.64 3.92
N VAL A 184 -8.95 22.17 3.21
CA VAL A 184 -10.28 22.46 3.78
C VAL A 184 -11.03 21.17 4.11
N TYR A 185 -10.95 20.16 3.24
CA TYR A 185 -11.56 18.85 3.50
C TYR A 185 -10.91 18.15 4.70
N ARG A 186 -9.58 18.21 4.86
CA ARG A 186 -8.89 17.67 6.04
C ARG A 186 -9.31 18.35 7.34
N LEU A 187 -9.56 19.66 7.30
CA LEU A 187 -10.06 20.39 8.46
C LEU A 187 -11.52 20.02 8.80
N LEU A 188 -12.37 19.88 7.77
CA LEU A 188 -13.81 19.66 7.93
C LEU A 188 -14.16 18.20 8.26
N LEU A 189 -13.49 17.25 7.61
CA LEU A 189 -13.80 15.81 7.65
C LEU A 189 -12.76 15.01 8.45
N GLY A 190 -11.68 15.65 8.91
CA GLY A 190 -10.57 14.99 9.61
C GLY A 190 -9.57 14.33 8.67
N ASN A 191 -8.60 13.60 9.24
CA ASN A 191 -7.55 12.88 8.50
C ASN A 191 -8.05 11.59 7.80
N GLU A 192 -9.36 11.36 7.74
CA GLU A 192 -9.91 10.22 7.00
C GLU A 192 -9.75 10.43 5.51
N ASP A 193 -9.57 9.32 4.77
CA ASP A 193 -9.27 9.33 3.35
C ASP A 193 -10.40 10.02 2.55
N THR A 194 -10.19 11.30 2.25
CA THR A 194 -11.15 12.15 1.54
C THR A 194 -11.24 11.78 0.05
N GLY A 195 -10.41 10.84 -0.43
CA GLY A 195 -10.32 10.42 -1.82
C GLY A 195 -9.86 11.53 -2.78
N VAL A 196 -9.63 12.76 -2.30
CA VAL A 196 -9.16 13.89 -3.12
C VAL A 196 -7.64 13.93 -3.26
N ASP A 197 -6.91 13.04 -2.58
CA ASP A 197 -5.46 12.94 -2.74
C ASP A 197 -5.14 12.31 -4.10
N TRP A 198 -5.00 13.19 -5.11
CA TRP A 198 -4.47 12.81 -6.41
C TRP A 198 -3.09 12.15 -6.24
N GLN A 199 -2.32 12.50 -5.21
CA GLN A 199 -1.05 11.82 -4.90
C GLN A 199 -1.22 10.34 -4.53
N GLN A 200 -2.31 9.99 -3.86
CA GLN A 200 -2.63 8.60 -3.52
C GLN A 200 -3.20 7.84 -4.73
N MET A 201 -3.84 8.55 -5.66
CA MET A 201 -4.44 7.99 -6.88
C MET A 201 -3.44 7.93 -8.06
N SER A 202 -2.43 8.81 -8.11
CA SER A 202 -1.33 8.83 -9.09
C SER A 202 -0.01 8.27 -8.55
N GLY A 203 0.05 7.94 -7.25
CA GLY A 203 1.12 7.12 -6.64
C GLY A 203 0.93 5.62 -6.88
N MET A 204 -0.23 5.21 -7.40
CA MET A 204 -0.56 3.81 -7.72
C MET A 204 0.17 3.19 -8.92
N PRO A 205 0.70 3.91 -9.94
CA PRO A 205 1.54 3.28 -10.95
C PRO A 205 2.93 2.91 -10.42
N ASN A 206 3.36 3.47 -9.28
CA ASN A 206 4.67 3.21 -8.69
C ASN A 206 4.61 2.50 -7.33
N MET A 207 3.45 1.93 -6.95
CA MET A 207 3.38 0.84 -5.97
C MET A 207 3.73 -0.50 -6.63
N THR A 208 4.96 -0.59 -7.13
CA THR A 208 5.68 -1.84 -7.41
C THR A 208 5.92 -2.69 -6.15
N ALA A 209 5.07 -2.58 -5.12
CA ALA A 209 5.14 -3.33 -3.86
C ALA A 209 3.77 -3.65 -3.22
N SER A 210 2.64 -3.23 -3.80
CA SER A 210 1.32 -3.80 -3.45
C SER A 210 0.62 -4.24 -4.73
N ALA A 211 1.17 -5.28 -5.33
CA ALA A 211 0.44 -6.05 -6.32
C ALA A 211 -0.93 -6.45 -5.72
N PRO A 212 -1.99 -6.54 -6.55
CA PRO A 212 -3.21 -7.25 -6.12
C PRO A 212 -2.76 -8.56 -5.49
N ALA A 213 -3.44 -8.99 -4.42
CA ALA A 213 -3.13 -10.23 -3.74
C ALA A 213 -3.20 -11.40 -4.75
N VAL A 214 -2.13 -11.59 -5.52
CA VAL A 214 -1.73 -12.83 -6.13
C VAL A 214 -1.79 -13.80 -4.96
N PRO A 215 -2.44 -14.97 -5.11
CA PRO A 215 -2.48 -15.94 -4.04
C PRO A 215 -1.04 -16.21 -3.65
N GLN A 216 -0.63 -15.61 -2.54
CA GLN A 216 0.75 -15.60 -2.13
C GLN A 216 0.95 -17.03 -1.66
N ASP A 217 1.77 -17.78 -2.37
CA ASP A 217 2.08 -19.15 -2.03
C ASP A 217 2.86 -19.13 -0.71
N TYR A 218 2.13 -19.21 0.41
CA TYR A 218 2.68 -19.10 1.75
C TYR A 218 3.74 -20.17 2.01
N ASN A 219 3.72 -21.29 1.31
CA ASN A 219 4.77 -22.29 1.38
C ASN A 219 6.11 -21.73 0.88
N LYS A 220 6.10 -21.06 -0.28
CA LYS A 220 7.31 -20.40 -0.82
C LYS A 220 7.74 -19.24 0.06
N LEU A 221 6.80 -18.44 0.57
CA LEU A 221 7.12 -17.34 1.48
C LEU A 221 7.75 -17.81 2.78
N PHE A 222 7.23 -18.89 3.39
CA PHE A 222 7.78 -19.41 4.63
C PHE A 222 9.19 -19.99 4.43
N LYS A 223 9.48 -20.59 3.26
CA LYS A 223 10.83 -21.00 2.90
C LYS A 223 11.78 -19.81 2.74
N GLN A 224 11.35 -18.80 2.00
CA GLN A 224 12.13 -17.56 1.84
C GLN A 224 12.36 -16.88 3.19
N GLU A 225 11.35 -16.85 4.04
CA GLU A 225 11.42 -16.19 5.34
C GLU A 225 12.30 -16.96 6.33
N LYS A 226 12.33 -18.29 6.24
CA LYS A 226 13.30 -19.12 6.98
C LYS A 226 14.74 -18.74 6.61
N GLU A 227 15.06 -18.66 5.31
CA GLU A 227 16.40 -18.27 4.84
C GLU A 227 16.75 -16.85 5.30
N ASN A 228 15.80 -15.92 5.23
CA ASN A 228 16.01 -14.57 5.73
C ASN A 228 16.25 -14.52 7.25
N LEU A 229 15.52 -15.32 8.04
CA LEU A 229 15.73 -15.44 9.48
C LEU A 229 17.10 -16.06 9.81
N GLU A 230 17.59 -16.99 8.99
CA GLU A 230 18.94 -17.54 9.12
C GLU A 230 20.01 -16.48 8.87
N PHE A 231 19.80 -15.62 7.89
CA PHE A 231 20.70 -14.50 7.62
C PHE A 231 20.69 -13.44 8.75
N ASP A 232 19.50 -13.04 9.20
CA ASP A 232 19.35 -11.96 10.20
C ASP A 232 19.76 -12.39 11.62
N GLU A 233 19.83 -13.69 11.91
CA GLU A 233 20.44 -14.18 13.16
C GLU A 233 21.91 -13.77 13.32
N GLY A 234 22.65 -13.62 12.21
CA GLY A 234 24.03 -13.13 12.26
C GLY A 234 24.15 -11.65 12.63
N PHE A 235 23.09 -10.87 12.43
CA PHE A 235 23.03 -9.44 12.78
C PHE A 235 22.39 -9.19 14.15
N TYR A 236 22.10 -10.25 14.90
CA TYR A 236 21.51 -10.15 16.22
C TYR A 236 22.42 -9.35 17.15
N LYS A 237 21.87 -8.25 17.69
CA LYS A 237 22.51 -7.49 18.77
C LYS A 237 21.48 -7.14 19.82
N TRP A 238 21.81 -7.41 21.08
CA TRP A 238 20.94 -7.10 22.20
C TRP A 238 21.08 -5.64 22.61
N ILE A 239 19.96 -4.91 22.72
CA ILE A 239 19.98 -3.50 23.13
C ILE A 239 20.36 -3.30 24.60
N GLY A 240 20.19 -4.34 25.41
CA GLY A 240 20.55 -4.36 26.83
C GLY A 240 22.05 -4.55 27.07
N GLU A 241 22.80 -4.94 26.04
CA GLU A 241 24.26 -5.02 26.13
C GLU A 241 24.84 -3.60 26.28
N ASP A 242 25.70 -3.43 27.28
CA ASP A 242 26.34 -2.16 27.67
C ASP A 242 25.34 -1.01 27.94
N VAL A 243 24.11 -1.32 28.35
CA VAL A 243 23.10 -0.28 28.63
C VAL A 243 23.51 0.60 29.80
N GLU A 244 24.14 0.02 30.83
CA GLU A 244 24.66 0.73 31.99
C GLU A 244 25.73 1.73 31.56
N GLU A 245 26.69 1.30 30.74
CA GLU A 245 27.75 2.17 30.23
C GLU A 245 27.19 3.30 29.36
N ARG A 246 26.24 2.98 28.47
CA ARG A 246 25.58 3.97 27.60
C ARG A 246 24.83 5.01 28.41
N VAL A 247 24.13 4.61 29.46
CA VAL A 247 23.40 5.52 30.35
C VAL A 247 24.38 6.36 31.18
N LEU A 248 25.41 5.76 31.76
CA LEU A 248 26.42 6.46 32.55
C LEU A 248 27.22 7.48 31.70
N ARG A 249 27.53 7.16 30.44
CA ARG A 249 28.11 8.11 29.48
C ARG A 249 27.15 9.24 29.11
N LYS A 250 25.86 8.94 28.90
CA LYS A 250 24.84 9.97 28.61
C LYS A 250 24.72 11.01 29.73
N TYR A 251 24.90 10.58 30.98
CA TYR A 251 24.86 11.46 32.16
C TYR A 251 26.26 11.89 32.66
N ALA A 252 27.29 11.81 31.81
CA ALA A 252 28.66 12.28 32.07
C ALA A 252 29.34 11.71 33.34
N LYS A 253 28.94 10.51 33.78
CA LYS A 253 29.57 9.81 34.92
C LYS A 253 30.77 8.94 34.52
N LEU A 254 30.96 8.72 33.21
CA LEU A 254 32.09 7.98 32.62
C LEU A 254 32.73 8.78 31.48
N PRO A 255 34.04 8.64 31.23
CA PRO A 255 34.71 9.28 30.09
C PRO A 255 34.18 8.75 28.74
N PRO A 256 34.21 9.58 27.67
CA PRO A 256 33.81 9.14 26.33
C PRO A 256 34.74 8.04 25.81
N VAL A 257 34.19 7.07 25.09
CA VAL A 257 34.99 6.00 24.46
C VAL A 257 35.90 6.64 23.41
N ALA A 258 37.21 6.46 23.56
CA ALA A 258 38.16 6.77 22.49
C ALA A 258 37.86 5.82 21.32
N SER A 259 37.46 6.41 20.19
CA SER A 259 37.14 5.74 18.92
C SER A 259 38.32 4.98 18.35
#